data_AF-C4XMH3-F1
#
_entry.id   AF-C4XMH3-F1
#
_cell.length_a   1.000
_cell.length_b   1.000
_cell.length_c   1.000
_cell.angle_alpha   90.00
_cell.angle_beta   90.00
_cell.angle_gamma   90.00
#
_symmetry.space_group_name_H-M   'P 1'
#
loop_
_entity.id
_entity.type
_entity.pdbx_description
1 polymer ?
#
loop_
_entity_poly.entity_id
_entity_poly.type
_entity_poly.pdbx_seq_one_letter_code
_entity_poly.pdbx_strand_id
1 'polypeptide(L)'
;MGQYLQIRVIAQTYDEAGAEKQFPKLYALAWPVEATPSEGPRGLVELAGVLDDRIRLGDLPAPDRKAMTPGLEKVTAAKMALEGALGNRDPQAADQASYQLEDALGELEKLAPRP
;
A
#
# COMPACT_ATOMS: atom_id res chain seq x y z
N MET A 1 2.10 -1.75 -28.33
CA MET A 1 3.29 -1.04 -27.81
C MET A 1 4.31 -0.88 -28.94
N GLY A 2 5.10 0.19 -28.93
CA GLY A 2 6.21 0.34 -29.90
C GLY A 2 7.35 -0.63 -29.61
N GLN A 3 8.26 -0.81 -30.56
CA GLN A 3 9.35 -1.80 -30.47
C GLN A 3 10.38 -1.50 -29.36
N TYR A 4 10.54 -0.22 -28.98
CA TYR A 4 11.56 0.22 -28.02
C TYR A 4 11.04 1.16 -26.93
N LEU A 5 9.86 1.76 -27.12
CA LEU A 5 9.30 2.73 -26.19
C LEU A 5 8.09 2.13 -25.46
N GLN A 6 8.17 2.15 -24.13
CA GLN A 6 7.04 1.91 -23.25
C GLN A 6 6.47 3.25 -22.77
N ILE A 7 5.18 3.45 -22.98
CA ILE A 7 4.43 4.53 -22.33
C ILE A 7 3.75 3.92 -21.11
N ARG A 8 4.00 4.49 -19.93
CA ARG A 8 3.44 4.06 -18.65
C ARG A 8 2.45 5.09 -18.13
N VAL A 9 1.37 4.60 -17.54
CA VAL A 9 0.48 5.37 -16.68
C VAL A 9 0.81 4.96 -15.26
N ILE A 10 0.94 5.94 -14.35
CA ILE A 10 1.28 5.69 -12.95
C ILE A 10 0.27 6.41 -12.05
N ALA A 11 0.13 5.90 -10.83
CA ALA A 11 -0.53 6.60 -9.73
C ALA A 11 0.52 6.89 -8.65
N GLN A 12 0.45 8.07 -8.04
CA GLN A 12 1.35 8.50 -6.98
C GLN A 12 0.54 9.24 -5.91
N THR A 13 0.92 9.06 -4.66
CA THR A 13 0.34 9.83 -3.56
C THR A 13 0.78 11.29 -3.68
N TYR A 14 -0.19 12.22 -3.78
CA TYR A 14 0.10 13.63 -3.98
C TYR A 14 0.54 14.35 -2.68
N ASP A 15 0.07 13.87 -1.52
CA ASP A 15 0.38 14.41 -0.20
C ASP A 15 0.76 13.27 0.75
N GLU A 16 2.05 12.89 0.75
CA GLU A 16 2.58 11.85 1.62
C GLU A 16 2.42 12.21 3.11
N ALA A 17 2.53 13.49 3.47
CA ALA A 17 2.38 13.93 4.86
C ALA A 17 0.93 13.81 5.33
N GLY A 18 -0.04 14.09 4.45
CA GLY A 18 -1.45 13.83 4.68
C GLY A 18 -1.76 12.34 4.83
N ALA A 19 -1.19 11.51 3.96
CA ALA A 19 -1.31 10.06 4.03
C ALA A 19 -0.74 9.49 5.34
N GLU A 20 0.45 9.93 5.75
CA GLU A 20 1.08 9.50 7.01
C GLU A 20 0.25 9.90 8.24
N LYS A 21 -0.39 11.07 8.22
CA LYS A 21 -1.33 11.49 9.29
C LYS A 21 -2.61 10.66 9.30
N GLN A 22 -3.07 10.20 8.15
CA GLN A 22 -4.29 9.40 8.01
C GLN A 22 -4.08 7.94 8.41
N PHE A 23 -2.90 7.38 8.13
CA PHE A 23 -2.56 5.97 8.38
C PHE A 23 -1.35 5.82 9.33
N PRO A 24 -1.35 6.47 10.52
CA PRO A 24 -0.14 6.59 11.33
C PRO A 24 0.40 5.25 11.84
N LYS A 25 -0.46 4.28 12.17
CA LYS A 25 0.01 2.98 12.66
C LYS A 25 0.61 2.16 11.53
N LEU A 26 -0.02 2.17 10.35
CA LEU A 26 0.51 1.47 9.18
C LEU A 26 1.85 2.06 8.74
N TYR A 27 2.02 3.38 8.76
CA TYR A 27 3.31 4.01 8.47
C TYR A 27 4.37 3.62 9.51
N ALA A 28 4.02 3.61 10.81
CA ALA A 28 4.96 3.18 11.86
C ALA A 28 5.39 1.71 11.70
N LEU A 29 4.48 0.83 11.28
CA LEU A 29 4.80 -0.57 10.97
C LEU A 29 5.66 -0.72 9.72
N ALA A 30 5.36 0.05 8.67
CA ALA A 30 6.08 -0.02 7.41
C ALA A 30 7.48 0.60 7.50
N TRP A 31 7.63 1.71 8.23
CA TRP A 31 8.86 2.48 8.37
C TRP A 31 9.10 2.88 9.84
N PRO A 32 9.58 1.94 10.69
CA PRO A 32 9.88 2.24 12.08
C PRO A 32 11.06 3.20 12.20
N VAL A 33 11.08 4.00 13.25
CA VAL A 33 12.07 5.09 13.45
C VAL A 33 13.51 4.56 13.53
N GLU A 34 13.72 3.34 14.02
CA GLU A 34 15.06 2.72 14.06
C GLU A 34 15.52 2.16 12.70
N ALA A 35 14.66 2.12 11.67
CA ALA A 35 15.06 1.68 10.35
C ALA A 35 15.92 2.74 9.65
N THR A 36 16.85 2.29 8.81
CA THR A 36 17.55 3.17 7.86
C THR A 36 16.50 3.93 7.05
N PRO A 37 16.66 5.26 6.86
CA PRO A 37 15.69 6.05 6.10
C PRO A 37 15.42 5.38 4.74
N SER A 38 14.14 5.22 4.41
CA SER A 38 13.74 4.75 3.09
C SER A 38 14.28 5.72 2.04
N GLU A 39 15.08 5.23 1.09
CA GLU A 39 15.55 6.03 -0.05
C GLU A 39 14.44 6.27 -1.10
N GLY A 40 13.25 5.69 -0.91
CA GLY A 40 12.13 5.75 -1.85
C GLY A 40 10.87 6.46 -1.32
N PRO A 41 9.89 6.74 -2.22
CA PRO A 41 8.63 7.38 -1.88
C PRO A 41 7.86 6.58 -0.83
N ARG A 42 7.13 7.29 0.05
CA ARG A 42 6.30 6.68 1.10
C ARG A 42 4.82 6.90 0.80
N GLY A 43 4.42 6.62 -0.45
CA GLY A 43 3.03 6.68 -0.89
C GLY A 43 2.22 5.46 -0.47
N LEU A 44 0.92 5.46 -0.79
CA LEU A 44 -0.02 4.39 -0.40
C LEU A 44 0.21 3.08 -1.16
N VAL A 45 0.65 3.17 -2.42
CA VAL A 45 1.01 1.98 -3.21
C VAL A 45 2.25 1.31 -2.64
N GLU A 46 3.24 2.11 -2.24
CA GLU A 46 4.45 1.66 -1.57
C GLU A 46 4.15 1.09 -0.18
N LEU A 47 3.32 1.78 0.60
CA LEU A 47 2.86 1.32 1.92
C LEU A 47 2.23 -0.07 1.82
N ALA A 48 1.33 -0.28 0.87
CA ALA A 48 0.69 -1.58 0.64
C ALA A 48 1.72 -2.68 0.31
N GLY A 49 2.73 -2.38 -0.51
CA GLY A 49 3.82 -3.32 -0.81
C GLY A 49 4.67 -3.65 0.41
N VAL A 50 5.13 -2.63 1.14
CA VAL A 50 5.96 -2.80 2.34
C VAL A 50 5.23 -3.60 3.41
N LEU A 51 3.93 -3.32 3.65
CA LEU A 51 3.14 -4.07 4.61
C LEU A 51 2.99 -5.55 4.24
N ASP A 52 2.78 -5.86 2.94
CA ASP A 52 2.68 -7.24 2.46
C ASP A 52 3.97 -8.00 2.73
N ASP A 53 5.12 -7.39 2.41
CA ASP A 53 6.43 -7.99 2.66
C ASP A 53 6.67 -8.23 4.16
N ARG A 54 6.47 -7.22 5.01
CA ARG A 54 6.76 -7.32 6.45
C ARG A 54 5.88 -8.34 7.16
N ILE A 55 4.58 -8.37 6.85
CA ILE A 55 3.64 -9.33 7.46
C ILE A 55 3.95 -10.76 7.01
N ARG A 56 4.32 -10.96 5.73
CA ARG A 56 4.71 -12.28 5.20
C ARG A 56 6.04 -12.77 5.74
N LEU A 57 7.06 -11.92 5.76
CA LEU A 57 8.39 -12.23 6.30
C LEU A 57 8.37 -12.41 7.82
N GLY A 58 7.36 -11.81 8.45
CA GLY A 58 6.98 -12.15 9.79
C GLY A 58 7.51 -11.25 10.87
N ASP A 59 7.62 -9.98 10.53
CA ASP A 59 8.06 -8.91 11.42
C ASP A 59 7.05 -8.60 12.53
N LEU A 60 5.82 -9.13 12.43
CA LEU A 60 4.79 -8.97 13.45
C LEU A 60 4.61 -10.23 14.32
N PRO A 61 4.29 -10.04 15.63
CA PRO A 61 3.83 -11.11 16.50
C PRO A 61 2.68 -11.91 15.87
N ALA A 62 2.66 -13.22 16.12
CA ALA A 62 1.64 -14.13 15.58
C ALA A 62 0.17 -13.67 15.77
N PRO A 63 -0.27 -13.12 16.92
CA PRO A 63 -1.66 -12.66 17.08
C PRO A 63 -1.99 -11.47 16.17
N ASP A 64 -1.12 -10.47 16.12
CA ASP A 64 -1.33 -9.26 15.30
C ASP A 64 -1.29 -9.61 13.81
N ARG A 65 -0.34 -10.47 13.42
CA ARG A 65 -0.25 -10.99 12.06
C ARG A 65 -1.57 -11.64 11.63
N LYS A 66 -2.10 -12.58 12.44
CA LYS A 66 -3.36 -13.27 12.13
C LYS A 66 -4.54 -12.31 12.02
N ALA A 67 -4.59 -11.29 12.86
CA ALA A 67 -5.64 -10.28 12.81
C ALA A 67 -5.56 -9.42 11.54
N MET A 68 -4.35 -9.09 11.10
CA MET A 68 -4.12 -8.22 9.95
C MET A 68 -4.15 -8.95 8.60
N THR A 69 -3.83 -10.25 8.52
CA THR A 69 -3.74 -11.00 7.25
C THR A 69 -4.97 -10.83 6.35
N PRO A 70 -6.22 -10.99 6.82
CA PRO A 70 -7.39 -10.84 5.94
C PRO A 70 -7.57 -9.41 5.41
N GLY A 71 -7.16 -8.40 6.20
CA GLY A 71 -7.19 -7.00 5.76
C GLY A 71 -6.08 -6.71 4.75
N LEU A 72 -4.89 -7.26 4.98
CA LEU A 72 -3.77 -7.14 4.06
C LEU A 72 -4.07 -7.80 2.71
N GLU A 73 -4.71 -8.97 2.68
CA GLU A 73 -5.12 -9.62 1.43
C GLU A 73 -6.01 -8.70 0.57
N LYS A 74 -6.89 -7.92 1.19
CA LYS A 74 -7.72 -6.92 0.48
C LYS A 74 -6.88 -5.76 -0.04
N VAL A 75 -5.95 -5.24 0.76
CA VAL A 75 -5.02 -4.19 0.35
C VAL A 75 -4.17 -4.65 -0.85
N THR A 76 -3.61 -5.86 -0.79
CA THR A 76 -2.81 -6.43 -1.88
C THR A 76 -3.66 -6.66 -3.13
N ALA A 77 -4.89 -7.15 -2.99
CA ALA A 77 -5.81 -7.31 -4.11
C ALA A 77 -6.15 -5.95 -4.78
N ALA A 78 -6.43 -4.91 -3.99
CA ALA A 78 -6.70 -3.57 -4.51
C ALA A 78 -5.47 -2.95 -5.18
N LYS A 79 -4.28 -3.10 -4.60
CA LYS A 79 -3.01 -2.69 -5.21
C LYS A 79 -2.80 -3.38 -6.57
N MET A 80 -2.98 -4.70 -6.64
CA MET A 80 -2.83 -5.45 -7.90
C MET A 80 -3.87 -5.03 -8.94
N ALA A 81 -5.11 -4.75 -8.53
CA ALA A 81 -6.15 -4.23 -9.41
C ALA A 81 -5.79 -2.85 -9.98
N LEU A 82 -5.28 -1.95 -9.14
CA LEU A 82 -4.81 -0.62 -9.55
C LEU A 82 -3.64 -0.72 -10.54
N GLU A 83 -2.60 -1.49 -10.21
CA GLU A 83 -1.44 -1.69 -11.09
C GLU A 83 -1.83 -2.33 -12.42
N GLY A 84 -2.78 -3.29 -12.40
CA GLY A 84 -3.34 -3.90 -13.59
C GLY A 84 -4.12 -2.92 -14.46
N ALA A 85 -4.99 -2.10 -13.86
CA ALA A 85 -5.75 -1.08 -14.57
C ALA A 85 -4.85 0.00 -15.21
N LEU A 86 -3.83 0.46 -14.49
CA LEU A 86 -2.81 1.38 -15.01
C LEU A 86 -2.03 0.77 -16.18
N GLY A 87 -1.65 -0.51 -16.09
CA GLY A 87 -0.99 -1.25 -17.16
C GLY A 87 -1.86 -1.39 -18.42
N ASN A 88 -3.16 -1.61 -18.23
CA ASN A 88 -4.16 -1.69 -19.30
C ASN A 88 -4.61 -0.32 -19.84
N ARG A 89 -4.18 0.78 -19.20
CA ARG A 89 -4.62 2.16 -19.49
C ARG A 89 -6.12 2.32 -19.38
N ASP A 90 -6.70 1.68 -18.37
CA ASP A 90 -8.11 1.83 -18.02
C ASP A 90 -8.22 2.84 -16.87
N PRO A 91 -8.45 4.14 -17.16
CA PRO A 91 -8.49 5.17 -16.13
C PRO A 91 -9.69 5.00 -15.19
N GLN A 92 -10.80 4.45 -15.68
CA GLN A 92 -12.00 4.26 -14.85
C GLN A 92 -11.77 3.14 -13.84
N ALA A 93 -11.20 2.02 -14.28
CA ALA A 93 -10.84 0.94 -13.37
C ALA A 93 -9.74 1.37 -12.38
N ALA A 94 -8.78 2.19 -12.83
CA ALA A 94 -7.72 2.71 -11.96
C ALA A 94 -8.28 3.65 -10.87
N ASP A 95 -9.19 4.55 -11.23
CA ASP A 95 -9.88 5.42 -10.28
C ASP A 95 -10.73 4.62 -9.28
N GLN A 96 -11.45 3.60 -9.74
CA GLN A 96 -12.20 2.74 -8.83
C GLN A 96 -11.27 1.95 -7.88
N ALA A 97 -10.14 1.44 -8.40
CA ALA A 97 -9.18 0.68 -7.61
C ALA A 97 -8.41 1.55 -6.60
N SER A 98 -8.21 2.84 -6.87
CA SER A 98 -7.58 3.75 -5.91
C SER A 98 -8.46 3.95 -4.67
N TYR A 99 -9.77 4.19 -4.85
CA TYR A 99 -10.70 4.26 -3.71
C TYR A 99 -10.72 2.96 -2.91
N GLN A 100 -10.74 1.80 -3.60
CA GLN A 100 -10.71 0.50 -2.93
C GLN A 100 -9.42 0.28 -2.13
N LEU A 101 -8.29 0.75 -2.63
CA LEU A 101 -7.01 0.68 -1.92
C LEU A 101 -7.04 1.54 -0.66
N GLU A 102 -7.51 2.78 -0.76
CA GLU A 102 -7.63 3.69 0.38
C GLU A 102 -8.60 3.16 1.44
N ASP A 103 -9.76 2.66 1.04
CA ASP A 103 -10.73 2.03 1.94
C ASP A 103 -10.15 0.80 2.63
N ALA A 104 -9.45 -0.07 1.90
CA ALA A 104 -8.83 -1.27 2.46
C ALA A 104 -7.72 -0.92 3.45
N LEU A 105 -6.91 0.10 3.16
CA LEU A 105 -5.91 0.64 4.08
C LEU A 105 -6.56 1.24 5.33
N GLY A 106 -7.70 1.94 5.17
CA GLY A 106 -8.47 2.49 6.28
C GLY A 106 -9.02 1.41 7.21
N GLU A 107 -9.51 0.29 6.68
CA GLU A 107 -9.91 -0.86 7.50
C GLU A 107 -8.71 -1.55 8.16
N LEU A 108 -7.59 -1.69 7.44
CA LEU A 108 -6.38 -2.31 7.98
C LEU A 108 -5.75 -1.48 9.12
N GLU A 109 -5.77 -0.15 9.03
CA GLU A 109 -5.31 0.78 10.07
C GLU A 109 -6.08 0.61 11.39
N LYS A 110 -7.37 0.24 11.34
CA LYS A 110 -8.16 -0.05 12.55
C LYS A 110 -7.66 -1.31 13.26
N LEU A 111 -7.19 -2.30 12.50
CA LEU A 111 -6.68 -3.57 12.99
C LEU A 111 -5.21 -3.50 13.41
N ALA A 112 -4.47 -2.53 12.90
CA ALA A 112 -3.06 -2.36 13.20
C ALA A 112 -2.83 -2.13 14.71
N PRO A 113 -1.80 -2.77 15.29
CA PRO A 113 -1.39 -2.52 16.66
C PRO A 113 -1.01 -1.05 16.85
N ARG A 114 -1.05 -0.59 18.10
CA ARG A 114 -0.56 0.76 18.42
C ARG A 114 0.97 0.78 18.22
N PRO A 115 1.52 1.88 17.67
CA PRO A 115 2.95 2.07 17.55
C PRO A 115 3.62 2.14 18.94
#